data_AF-A0A841EBE5-F1
#
_entry.id   AF-A0A841EBE5-F1
#
_cell.length_a   1.000
_cell.length_b   1.000
_cell.length_c   1.000
_cell.angle_alpha   90.00
_cell.angle_beta   90.00
_cell.angle_gamma   90.00
#
_symmetry.space_group_name_H-M   'P 1'
#
loop_
_entity.id
_entity.type
_entity.pdbx_description
1 polymer ?
#
loop_
_entity_poly.entity_id
_entity_poly.type
_entity_poly.pdbx_seq_one_letter_code
_entity_poly.pdbx_strand_id
1 'polypeptide(L)'
;MSMRVPVHGRFTADWQRFAYAPFETPGVHVAERSADGSAYTEDAELVPPEGERWSAPEFQGGRLWFSAQQGGVGGVGNVYFLEIDDDGGGYSDDRTFEVPSVPEQAVPSPDRSRLLVHDDTAWYGIDPDAEPGAADRLFDVVTDGSREGYPLVAGRA
;
A
#
# COMPACT_ATOMS: atom_id res chain seq x y z
N MET A 1 -2.27 0.41 -16.09
CA MET A 1 -1.55 -0.88 -16.14
C MET A 1 -1.15 -1.24 -14.72
N SER A 2 -1.67 -2.29 -14.10
CA SER A 2 -1.19 -2.70 -12.76
C SER A 2 0.23 -3.25 -12.88
N MET A 3 1.22 -2.48 -12.42
CA MET A 3 2.54 -3.05 -12.18
C MET A 3 2.41 -4.11 -11.10
N ARG A 4 3.00 -5.29 -11.34
CA ARG A 4 3.05 -6.36 -10.34
C ARG A 4 3.95 -5.88 -9.21
N VAL A 5 3.39 -5.72 -8.00
CA VAL A 5 4.18 -5.64 -6.77
C VAL A 5 5.23 -6.76 -6.82
N PRO A 6 6.53 -6.45 -6.67
CA PRO A 6 7.56 -7.47 -6.66
C PRO A 6 7.19 -8.55 -5.64
N VAL A 7 7.31 -9.82 -6.01
CA VAL A 7 6.87 -10.93 -5.15
C VAL A 7 7.47 -10.84 -3.75
N HIS A 8 8.70 -10.34 -3.61
CA HIS A 8 9.36 -10.15 -2.32
C HIS A 8 8.72 -9.07 -1.43
N GLY A 9 8.09 -8.04 -2.00
CA GLY A 9 7.37 -7.00 -1.24
C GLY A 9 6.12 -7.55 -0.56
N ARG A 10 5.64 -8.73 -0.97
CA ARG A 10 4.51 -9.42 -0.32
C ARG A 10 4.90 -10.21 0.92
N PHE A 11 6.18 -10.28 1.25
CA PHE A 11 6.68 -10.99 2.44
C PHE A 11 7.24 -10.02 3.46
N THR A 12 7.09 -10.34 4.73
CA THR A 12 7.90 -9.69 5.77
C THR A 12 9.38 -10.01 5.57
N ALA A 13 10.26 -9.15 6.09
CA ALA A 13 11.71 -9.29 5.88
C ALA A 13 12.28 -10.62 6.45
N ASP A 14 11.64 -11.15 7.48
CA ASP A 14 11.95 -12.41 8.15
C ASP A 14 11.23 -13.64 7.56
N TRP A 15 10.44 -13.43 6.49
CA TRP A 15 9.66 -14.45 5.81
C TRP A 15 8.73 -15.23 6.75
N GLN A 16 8.22 -14.57 7.80
CA GLN A 16 7.21 -15.16 8.67
C GLN A 16 5.79 -14.91 8.14
N ARG A 17 5.55 -13.85 7.38
CA ARG A 17 4.23 -13.55 6.81
C ARG A 17 4.27 -13.30 5.32
N PHE A 18 3.13 -13.55 4.69
CA PHE A 18 2.87 -13.34 3.28
C PHE A 18 1.49 -12.70 3.10
N ALA A 19 1.40 -11.62 2.31
CA ALA A 19 0.14 -10.95 2.02
C ALA A 19 -0.22 -11.00 0.53
N TYR A 20 -1.50 -11.18 0.22
CA TYR A 20 -1.99 -11.25 -1.15
C TYR A 20 -3.43 -10.76 -1.28
N ALA A 21 -3.78 -10.28 -2.47
CA ALA A 21 -5.15 -10.00 -2.86
C ALA A 21 -5.54 -10.94 -4.01
N PRO A 22 -6.44 -11.91 -3.78
CA PRO A 22 -6.98 -12.77 -4.83
C PRO A 22 -7.69 -11.94 -5.91
N PHE A 23 -7.70 -12.44 -7.15
CA PHE A 23 -8.49 -11.82 -8.20
C PHE A 23 -9.99 -12.14 -8.09
N GLU A 24 -10.33 -13.23 -7.42
CA GLU A 24 -11.69 -13.77 -7.32
C GLU A 24 -12.47 -13.21 -6.14
N THR A 25 -11.77 -12.82 -5.07
CA THR A 25 -12.35 -12.29 -3.84
C THR A 25 -11.78 -10.90 -3.57
N PRO A 26 -12.63 -9.87 -3.41
CA PRO A 26 -12.17 -8.56 -2.98
C PRO A 26 -11.68 -8.67 -1.53
N GLY A 27 -10.39 -8.42 -1.30
CA GLY A 27 -9.81 -8.60 0.03
C GLY A 27 -8.28 -8.61 0.01
N VAL A 28 -7.70 -8.31 1.17
CA VAL A 28 -6.28 -8.55 1.46
C VAL A 28 -6.22 -9.68 2.47
N HIS A 29 -5.55 -10.77 2.09
CA HIS A 29 -5.31 -11.91 2.95
C HIS A 29 -3.88 -11.86 3.45
N VAL A 30 -3.69 -12.24 4.70
CA VAL A 30 -2.40 -12.43 5.32
C VAL A 30 -2.29 -13.87 5.79
N ALA A 31 -1.18 -14.49 5.46
CA ALA A 31 -0.84 -15.84 5.88
C ALA A 31 0.44 -15.82 6.70
N GLU A 32 0.46 -16.61 7.76
CA GLU A 32 1.61 -16.81 8.63
C GLU A 32 2.28 -18.15 8.35
N ARG A 33 3.61 -18.18 8.46
CA ARG A 33 4.39 -19.38 8.30
C ARG A 33 4.16 -20.32 9.48
N SER A 34 3.85 -21.59 9.18
CA SER A 34 3.66 -22.62 10.19
C SER A 34 4.93 -22.82 11.04
N ALA A 35 4.76 -23.25 12.30
CA ALA A 35 5.87 -23.43 13.23
C ALA A 35 6.93 -24.45 12.78
N ASP A 36 6.53 -25.45 11.99
CA ASP A 36 7.44 -26.42 11.36
C ASP A 36 8.10 -25.87 10.07
N GLY A 37 7.73 -24.66 9.66
CA GLY A 37 8.23 -23.94 8.51
C GLY A 37 7.83 -24.53 7.15
N SER A 38 6.87 -25.46 7.13
CA SER A 38 6.50 -26.24 5.95
C SER A 38 5.46 -25.57 5.04
N ALA A 39 4.65 -24.66 5.59
CA ALA A 39 3.57 -24.00 4.87
C ALA A 39 3.32 -22.58 5.37
N TYR A 40 2.51 -21.83 4.61
CA TYR A 40 1.83 -20.63 5.09
C TYR A 40 0.36 -20.96 5.25
N THR A 41 -0.21 -20.60 6.39
CA THR A 41 -1.63 -20.76 6.72
C THR A 41 -2.27 -19.40 6.86
N GLU A 42 -3.50 -19.26 6.37
CA GLU A 42 -4.25 -18.01 6.51
C GLU A 42 -4.41 -17.64 7.98
N ASP A 43 -4.00 -16.42 8.29
CA ASP A 43 -4.00 -15.81 9.62
C ASP A 43 -5.12 -14.77 9.72
N ALA A 44 -5.25 -13.93 8.68
CA ALA A 44 -6.27 -12.89 8.63
C ALA A 44 -6.77 -12.60 7.21
N GLU A 45 -8.02 -12.15 7.17
CA GLU A 45 -8.68 -11.61 5.99
C GLU A 45 -9.17 -10.20 6.31
N LEU A 46 -8.74 -9.24 5.51
CA LEU A 46 -9.17 -7.86 5.54
C LEU A 46 -10.13 -7.64 4.37
N VAL A 47 -11.37 -7.28 4.69
CA VAL A 47 -12.46 -7.14 3.71
C VAL A 47 -12.66 -5.66 3.39
N PRO A 48 -12.65 -5.27 2.10
CA PRO A 48 -12.92 -3.89 1.72
C PRO A 48 -14.35 -3.50 2.07
N PRO A 49 -14.58 -2.25 2.54
CA PRO A 49 -15.90 -1.66 2.61
C PRO A 49 -16.67 -1.74 1.28
N GLU A 50 -17.99 -1.67 1.36
CA GLU A 50 -18.84 -1.76 0.16
C GLU A 50 -18.48 -0.68 -0.87
N GLY A 51 -18.22 -1.10 -2.11
CA GLY A 51 -17.86 -0.19 -3.19
C GLY A 51 -16.40 0.25 -3.20
N GLU A 52 -15.57 -0.22 -2.27
CA GLU A 52 -14.12 -0.03 -2.31
C GLU A 52 -13.41 -1.16 -3.06
N ARG A 53 -12.34 -0.78 -3.75
CA ARG A 53 -11.39 -1.69 -4.36
C ARG A 53 -10.01 -1.42 -3.79
N TRP A 54 -9.40 -2.44 -3.21
CA TRP A 54 -8.05 -2.35 -2.67
C TRP A 54 -6.99 -2.77 -3.70
N SER A 55 -5.79 -2.20 -3.56
CA SER A 55 -4.62 -2.58 -4.34
C SER A 55 -4.02 -3.90 -3.86
N ALA A 56 -3.00 -4.39 -4.58
CA ALA A 56 -2.19 -5.47 -4.03
C ALA A 56 -1.44 -4.97 -2.77
N PRO A 57 -1.36 -5.79 -1.71
CA PRO A 57 -0.72 -5.42 -0.47
C PRO A 57 0.81 -5.51 -0.55
N GLU A 58 1.50 -4.75 0.29
CA GLU A 58 2.96 -4.75 0.45
C GLU A 58 3.36 -4.64 1.93
N PHE A 59 4.30 -5.48 2.38
CA PHE A 59 4.88 -5.38 3.72
C PHE A 59 6.07 -4.45 3.75
N GLN A 60 6.06 -3.51 4.69
CA GLN A 60 7.15 -2.60 4.90
C GLN A 60 7.18 -1.97 6.29
N GLY A 61 8.37 -1.96 6.91
CA GLY A 61 8.57 -1.29 8.20
C GLY A 61 7.75 -1.93 9.33
N GLY A 62 7.46 -3.24 9.22
CA GLY A 62 6.55 -3.94 10.14
C GLY A 62 5.07 -3.71 9.85
N ARG A 63 4.72 -2.94 8.82
CA ARG A 63 3.34 -2.57 8.47
C ARG A 63 2.92 -3.17 7.14
N LEU A 64 1.62 -3.39 6.97
CA LEU A 64 0.98 -3.81 5.73
C LEU A 64 0.35 -2.61 5.05
N TRP A 65 0.69 -2.40 3.78
CA TRP A 65 0.28 -1.23 2.99
C TRP A 65 -0.60 -1.63 1.81
N PHE A 66 -1.67 -0.86 1.57
CA PHE A 66 -2.45 -0.91 0.33
C PHE A 66 -3.24 0.39 0.13
N SER A 67 -3.54 0.74 -1.12
CA SER A 67 -4.48 1.83 -1.42
C SER A 67 -5.90 1.28 -1.57
N ALA A 68 -6.90 2.08 -1.20
CA ALA A 68 -8.28 1.85 -1.59
C ALA A 68 -8.76 2.91 -2.56
N GLN A 69 -9.57 2.45 -3.50
CA GLN A 69 -10.32 3.27 -4.42
C GLN A 69 -11.79 3.08 -4.15
N GLN A 70 -12.50 4.16 -3.81
CA GLN A 70 -13.95 4.16 -3.79
C GLN A 70 -14.47 4.22 -5.23
N GLY A 71 -15.38 3.33 -5.60
CA GLY A 71 -15.94 3.27 -6.95
C GLY A 71 -16.71 4.54 -7.32
N GLY A 72 -16.18 5.35 -8.23
CA GLY A 72 -16.83 6.57 -8.74
C GLY A 72 -15.91 7.40 -9.65
N VAL A 73 -16.48 8.19 -10.57
CA VAL A 73 -15.72 9.14 -11.40
C VAL A 73 -15.39 10.37 -10.56
N GLY A 74 -14.09 10.63 -10.33
CA GLY A 74 -13.63 11.75 -9.50
C GLY A 74 -13.56 11.47 -8.00
N GLY A 75 -13.44 10.21 -7.59
CA GLY A 75 -13.32 9.83 -6.18
C GLY A 75 -12.01 10.30 -5.54
N VAL A 76 -12.10 10.74 -4.29
CA VAL A 76 -10.96 10.82 -3.37
C VAL A 76 -10.38 9.43 -3.20
N GLY A 77 -9.05 9.36 -3.19
CA GLY A 77 -8.35 8.12 -2.93
C GLY A 77 -7.96 8.03 -1.47
N ASN A 78 -7.95 6.82 -0.95
CA ASN A 78 -7.57 6.56 0.43
C ASN A 78 -6.37 5.63 0.44
N VAL A 79 -5.42 5.89 1.32
CA VAL A 79 -4.26 5.03 1.55
C VAL A 79 -4.39 4.46 2.95
N TYR A 80 -4.37 3.14 3.02
CA TYR A 80 -4.54 2.37 4.24
C TYR A 80 -3.20 1.78 4.64
N PHE A 81 -2.96 1.74 5.94
CA PHE A 81 -1.92 0.91 6.50
C PHE A 81 -2.41 0.24 7.76
N LEU A 82 -1.97 -1.01 7.94
CA LEU A 82 -2.20 -1.76 9.15
C LEU A 82 -0.87 -2.04 9.81
N GLU A 83 -0.78 -1.67 11.08
CA GLU A 83 0.28 -2.15 11.94
C GLU A 83 0.04 -3.63 12.25
N ILE A 84 1.10 -4.43 12.12
CA ILE A 84 1.08 -5.80 12.60
C ILE A 84 1.60 -5.77 14.02
N ASP A 85 0.84 -6.32 14.94
CA ASP A 85 1.20 -6.37 16.35
C ASP A 85 2.57 -7.05 16.52
N ASP A 86 3.33 -6.67 17.56
CA ASP A 86 4.63 -7.26 17.86
C ASP A 86 4.54 -8.78 18.13
N ASP A 87 3.39 -9.24 18.64
CA ASP A 87 3.08 -10.67 18.84
C ASP A 87 2.65 -11.37 17.55
N GLY A 88 2.43 -10.60 16.48
CA GLY A 88 2.32 -11.11 15.13
C GLY A 88 0.97 -11.67 14.71
N GLY A 89 0.02 -11.76 15.63
CA GLY A 89 -1.30 -12.37 15.39
C GLY A 89 -2.46 -11.38 15.32
N GLY A 90 -2.20 -10.07 15.30
CA GLY A 90 -3.25 -9.06 15.21
C GLY A 90 -2.84 -7.85 14.36
N TYR A 91 -3.87 -7.07 14.02
CA TYR A 91 -3.77 -5.85 13.22
C TYR A 91 -4.48 -4.75 14.00
N SER A 92 -3.74 -3.72 14.44
CA SER A 92 -4.19 -2.87 15.55
C SER A 92 -4.45 -1.40 15.22
N ASP A 93 -4.29 -0.95 13.98
CA ASP A 93 -4.60 0.42 13.61
C ASP A 93 -4.99 0.50 12.13
N ASP A 94 -6.22 0.93 11.83
CA ASP A 94 -6.67 1.24 10.47
C ASP A 94 -6.58 2.76 10.31
N ARG A 95 -5.44 3.22 9.81
CA ARG A 95 -5.22 4.65 9.54
C ARG A 95 -5.43 4.93 8.06
N THR A 96 -6.36 5.83 7.79
CA THR A 96 -6.65 6.32 6.45
C THR A 96 -6.00 7.69 6.21
N PHE A 97 -5.23 7.79 5.14
CA PHE A 97 -4.78 9.07 4.60
C PHE A 97 -5.50 9.41 3.31
N GLU A 98 -6.03 10.62 3.24
CA GLU A 98 -6.75 11.12 2.08
C GLU A 98 -5.76 11.68 1.06
N VAL A 99 -5.88 11.22 -0.18
CA VAL A 99 -5.26 11.86 -1.34
C VAL A 99 -6.36 12.43 -2.26
N PRO A 100 -6.09 13.57 -2.94
CA PRO A 100 -7.10 14.28 -3.74
C PRO A 100 -7.73 13.45 -4.86
N SER A 101 -7.05 12.41 -5.34
CA SER A 101 -7.56 11.50 -6.35
C SER A 101 -6.98 10.10 -6.18
N VAL A 102 -7.39 9.17 -7.04
CA VAL A 102 -7.05 7.75 -6.91
C VAL A 102 -5.54 7.54 -7.00
N PRO A 103 -4.89 6.95 -5.97
CA PRO A 103 -3.50 6.55 -6.02
C PRO A 103 -3.24 5.67 -7.24
N GLU A 104 -2.35 6.11 -8.13
CA GLU A 104 -1.85 5.27 -9.21
C GLU A 104 -0.74 4.35 -8.71
N GLN A 105 0.09 4.86 -7.79
CA GLN A 105 1.18 4.12 -7.20
C GLN A 105 1.45 4.59 -5.78
N ALA A 106 1.84 3.63 -4.94
CA ALA A 106 2.40 3.86 -3.63
C ALA A 106 3.77 3.17 -3.60
N VAL A 107 4.81 3.90 -3.19
CA VAL A 107 6.16 3.36 -3.00
C VAL A 107 6.74 3.97 -1.74
N PRO A 108 7.60 3.27 -1.02
CA PRO A 108 8.29 3.89 0.08
C PRO A 108 9.32 4.93 -0.36
N SER A 109 9.53 5.89 0.51
CA SER A 109 10.74 6.70 0.53
C SER A 109 11.99 5.81 0.72
N PRO A 110 13.17 6.21 0.20
CA PRO A 110 14.40 5.44 0.31
C PRO A 110 14.82 5.11 1.76
N ASP A 111 14.56 6.02 2.69
CA ASP A 111 14.83 5.85 4.12
C ASP A 111 13.69 5.15 4.88
N ARG A 112 12.60 4.81 4.18
CA ARG A 112 11.41 4.13 4.70
C ARG A 112 10.69 4.91 5.80
N SER A 113 10.93 6.22 5.91
CA SER A 113 10.27 7.10 6.87
C SER A 113 8.86 7.50 6.42
N ARG A 114 8.59 7.39 5.13
CA ARG A 114 7.35 7.82 4.49
C ARG A 114 6.92 6.87 3.39
N LEU A 115 5.62 6.83 3.13
CA LEU A 115 5.07 6.33 1.88
C LEU A 115 4.93 7.50 0.89
N LEU A 116 5.53 7.35 -0.28
CA LEU A 116 5.38 8.23 -1.43
C LEU A 116 4.24 7.70 -2.29
N VAL A 117 3.15 8.44 -2.34
CA VAL A 117 1.98 8.11 -3.13
C VAL A 117 1.90 9.09 -4.27
N HIS A 118 1.58 8.65 -5.48
CA HIS A 118 1.26 9.60 -6.55
C HIS A 118 -0.09 9.30 -7.19
N ASP A 119 -0.73 10.37 -7.61
CA ASP A 119 -1.86 10.33 -8.51
C ASP A 119 -1.46 10.87 -9.90
N ASP A 120 -2.43 11.29 -10.71
CA ASP A 120 -2.20 11.87 -12.04
C ASP A 120 -1.69 13.32 -11.99
N THR A 121 -1.68 13.96 -10.82
CA THR A 121 -1.35 15.38 -10.63
C THR A 121 -0.10 15.62 -9.80
N ALA A 122 0.14 14.84 -8.74
CA ALA A 122 1.18 15.11 -7.76
C ALA A 122 1.66 13.85 -7.03
N TRP A 123 2.83 14.00 -6.41
CA TRP A 123 3.36 13.12 -5.38
C TRP A 123 3.02 13.67 -4.01
N TYR A 124 2.64 12.77 -3.12
CA TYR A 124 2.28 12.99 -1.73
C TYR A 124 3.20 12.15 -0.83
N GLY A 125 3.55 12.70 0.32
CA GLY A 125 4.28 12.03 1.38
C GLY A 125 3.33 11.74 2.51
N ILE A 126 3.30 10.48 2.93
CA ILE A 126 2.53 10.03 4.08
C ILE A 126 3.53 9.61 5.14
N ASP A 127 3.58 10.37 6.22
CA ASP A 127 4.27 9.97 7.44
C ASP A 127 3.36 9.00 8.19
N PRO A 128 3.74 7.72 8.30
CA PRO A 128 2.85 6.72 8.87
C PRO A 128 2.71 6.86 10.39
N ASP A 129 3.57 7.64 11.04
CA ASP A 129 3.49 7.93 12.47
C ASP A 129 2.68 9.21 12.76
N ALA A 130 2.27 9.94 11.71
CA ALA A 130 1.42 11.11 11.85
C ALA A 130 -0.05 10.72 12.11
N GLU A 131 -0.82 11.72 12.56
CA GLU A 131 -2.26 11.61 12.69
C GLU A 131 -2.90 11.40 11.30
N PRO A 132 -3.93 10.53 11.17
CA PRO A 132 -4.70 10.37 9.94
C PRO A 132 -5.22 11.70 9.40
N GLY A 133 -5.23 11.86 8.08
CA GLY A 133 -5.71 13.09 7.42
C GLY A 133 -5.24 13.24 5.99
N ALA A 134 -5.23 14.48 5.50
CA ALA A 134 -4.75 14.79 4.16
C ALA A 134 -3.24 14.54 4.03
N ALA A 135 -2.83 13.82 2.98
CA ALA A 135 -1.43 13.56 2.70
C ALA A 135 -0.68 14.84 2.29
N ASP A 136 0.59 14.97 2.70
CA ASP A 136 1.41 16.13 2.38
C ASP A 136 1.81 16.12 0.91
N ARG A 137 1.30 17.05 0.11
CA ARG A 137 1.78 17.23 -1.28
C ARG A 137 3.25 17.62 -1.29
N LEU A 138 4.08 16.84 -1.97
CA LEU A 138 5.53 17.06 -2.07
C LEU A 138 5.90 17.82 -3.34
N PHE A 139 5.46 17.33 -4.50
CA PHE A 139 5.79 17.92 -5.81
C PHE A 139 4.80 17.48 -6.88
N ASP A 140 4.69 18.27 -7.94
CA ASP A 140 3.85 17.94 -9.09
C ASP A 140 4.41 16.74 -9.85
N VAL A 141 3.55 15.93 -10.46
CA VAL A 141 4.02 14.87 -11.37
C VAL A 141 4.65 15.55 -12.58
N VAL A 142 5.97 15.42 -12.70
CA VAL A 142 6.69 15.89 -13.89
C VAL A 142 6.34 14.94 -15.03
N THR A 143 5.45 15.38 -15.91
CA THR A 143 5.23 14.72 -17.20
C THR A 143 6.40 15.06 -18.11
N ASP A 144 7.27 14.08 -18.36
CA ASP A 144 8.30 14.23 -19.40
C ASP A 144 7.58 14.38 -20.75
N GLY A 145 7.73 15.53 -21.39
CA GLY A 145 7.17 15.82 -22.71
C GLY A 145 7.63 14.88 -23.83
N SER A 146 8.58 13.97 -23.56
CA SER A 146 9.08 12.95 -24.48
C SER A 146 8.55 11.52 -24.22
N ARG A 147 7.73 11.31 -23.19
CA ARG A 147 7.06 10.02 -22.94
C ARG A 147 5.59 10.19 -22.58
N GLU A 148 4.73 9.81 -23.51
CA GLU A 148 3.38 9.34 -23.20
C GLU A 148 3.47 8.25 -22.11
N GLY A 149 3.20 8.60 -20.85
CA GLY A 149 2.65 7.66 -19.85
C GLY A 149 3.59 6.94 -18.89
N TYR A 150 4.79 7.45 -18.55
CA TYR A 150 5.58 6.85 -17.45
C TYR A 150 6.10 7.89 -16.44
N PRO A 151 5.69 7.84 -15.16
CA PRO A 151 6.24 8.69 -14.12
C PRO A 151 7.71 8.30 -13.83
N LEU A 152 8.58 9.31 -13.76
CA LEU A 152 9.97 9.12 -13.36
C LEU A 152 10.05 9.09 -11.83
N VAL A 153 10.42 7.94 -11.26
CA VAL A 153 10.87 7.88 -9.87
C VAL A 153 12.25 8.54 -9.80
N ALA A 154 12.30 9.83 -9.45
CA ALA A 154 13.56 10.52 -9.21
C ALA A 154 14.13 10.08 -7.86
N GLY A 155 14.90 8.99 -7.88
CA GLY A 155 15.79 8.67 -6.77
C GLY A 155 16.83 9.78 -6.64
N ARG A 156 16.73 10.60 -5.59
CA ARG A 156 17.77 11.58 -5.28
C ARG A 156 19.00 10.81 -4.78
N ALA A 157 20.10 10.94 -5.52
CA ALA A 157 21.42 10.44 -5.16
C ALA A 157 22.02 11.20 -3.97
#